data_AF-A0A5C4MQA1-F1
#
_entry.id   AF-A0A5C4MQA1-F1
#
_cell.length_a   1.000
_cell.length_b   1.000
_cell.length_c   1.000
_cell.angle_alpha   90.00
_cell.angle_beta   90.00
_cell.angle_gamma   90.00
#
_symmetry.space_group_name_H-M   'P 1'
#
loop_
_entity.id
_entity.type
_entity.pdbx_description
1 polymer ?
#
loop_
_entity_poly.entity_id
_entity_poly.type
_entity_poly.pdbx_seq_one_letter_code
_entity_poly.pdbx_strand_id
1 'polypeptide(L)'
;AKACDAITAHDPHVRGVVVLGLDAPEAELAQSFALAARQPLVKGFAVGRTIFADAARAWMTGAMSDQDAVAEMARRFAGLCATWDAARQGAPSGARDGAGRMIPQEV
;
A
#
# COMPACT_ATOMS: atom_id res chain seq x y z
N ALA A 1 5.38 4.89 -13.76
CA ALA A 1 4.76 5.60 -14.88
C ALA A 1 3.87 4.66 -15.69
N LYS A 2 4.42 3.78 -16.57
CA LYS A 2 3.65 2.94 -17.52
C LYS A 2 2.29 2.42 -17.02
N ALA A 3 2.23 1.77 -15.85
CA ALA A 3 0.97 1.26 -15.31
C ALA A 3 -0.04 2.39 -14.99
N CYS A 4 0.39 3.45 -14.32
CA CYS A 4 -0.47 4.59 -13.99
C CYS A 4 -0.94 5.34 -15.24
N ASP A 5 -0.07 5.48 -16.24
CA ASP A 5 -0.39 6.12 -17.52
C ASP A 5 -1.47 5.31 -18.25
N ALA A 6 -1.29 3.98 -18.33
CA ALA A 6 -2.26 3.08 -18.93
C ALA A 6 -3.62 3.12 -18.22
N ILE A 7 -3.63 3.08 -16.89
CA ILE A 7 -4.88 3.15 -16.12
C ILE A 7 -5.59 4.49 -16.38
N THR A 8 -4.87 5.61 -16.30
CA THR A 8 -5.46 6.95 -16.51
C THR A 8 -6.04 7.11 -17.91
N ALA A 9 -5.39 6.53 -18.93
CA ALA A 9 -5.86 6.59 -20.31
C ALA A 9 -7.13 5.75 -20.57
N HIS A 10 -7.36 4.67 -19.82
CA HIS A 10 -8.46 3.72 -20.05
C HIS A 10 -9.59 3.82 -19.03
N ASP A 11 -9.34 4.42 -17.86
CA ASP A 11 -10.33 4.63 -16.81
C ASP A 11 -10.20 6.04 -16.21
N PRO A 12 -10.94 7.03 -16.73
CA PRO A 12 -10.94 8.38 -16.18
C PRO A 12 -11.64 8.49 -14.81
N HIS A 13 -12.32 7.44 -14.34
CA HIS A 13 -13.03 7.42 -13.07
C HIS A 13 -12.21 6.84 -11.92
N VAL A 14 -11.04 6.27 -12.20
CA VAL A 14 -10.13 5.74 -11.18
C VAL A 14 -9.80 6.80 -10.13
N ARG A 15 -9.93 6.45 -8.85
CA ARG A 15 -9.63 7.37 -7.73
C ARG A 15 -8.34 7.05 -6.98
N GLY A 16 -7.75 5.91 -7.30
CA GLY A 16 -6.50 5.46 -6.72
C GLY A 16 -6.28 3.98 -6.96
N VAL A 17 -5.02 3.56 -6.87
CA VAL A 17 -4.62 2.16 -6.88
C VAL A 17 -3.73 1.84 -5.70
N VAL A 18 -3.59 0.56 -5.39
CA VAL A 18 -2.69 0.05 -4.35
C VAL A 18 -1.69 -0.93 -4.93
N VAL A 19 -0.50 -0.99 -4.34
CA VAL A 19 0.52 -1.99 -4.65
C VAL A 19 0.20 -3.30 -3.94
N LEU A 20 0.20 -4.43 -4.66
CA LEU A 20 0.03 -5.75 -4.05
C LEU A 20 1.37 -6.29 -3.56
N GLY A 21 1.37 -6.92 -2.38
CA GLY A 21 2.59 -7.46 -1.78
C GLY A 21 3.11 -8.75 -2.40
N LEU A 22 2.24 -9.55 -3.02
CA LEU A 22 2.57 -10.80 -3.72
C LEU A 22 3.42 -11.82 -2.94
N ASP A 23 3.41 -11.76 -1.59
CA ASP A 23 4.28 -12.57 -0.71
C ASP A 23 5.77 -12.29 -0.87
N ALA A 24 6.08 -11.09 -1.37
CA ALA A 24 7.45 -10.64 -1.53
C ALA A 24 8.11 -10.35 -0.16
N PRO A 25 9.43 -10.52 -0.05
CA PRO A 25 10.21 -10.09 1.11
C PRO A 25 10.10 -8.58 1.36
N GLU A 26 10.26 -8.16 2.62
CA GLU A 26 10.18 -6.74 3.01
C GLU A 26 11.13 -5.84 2.19
N ALA A 27 12.33 -6.33 1.86
CA ALA A 27 13.30 -5.57 1.06
C ALA A 27 12.81 -5.29 -0.38
N GLU A 28 12.08 -6.24 -0.99
CA GLU A 28 11.47 -6.06 -2.32
C GLU A 28 10.23 -5.15 -2.25
N LEU A 29 9.45 -5.26 -1.16
CA LEU A 29 8.35 -4.34 -0.89
C LEU A 29 8.84 -2.90 -0.73
N ALA A 30 9.94 -2.68 -0.02
CA ALA A 30 10.53 -1.35 0.14
C ALA A 30 10.92 -0.72 -1.21
N GLN A 31 11.53 -1.50 -2.11
CA GLN A 31 11.87 -1.05 -3.47
C GLN A 31 10.60 -0.72 -4.27
N SER A 32 9.58 -1.57 -4.16
CA SER A 32 8.27 -1.36 -4.81
C SER A 32 7.59 -0.09 -4.29
N PHE A 33 7.62 0.16 -2.98
CA PHE A 33 7.07 1.36 -2.35
C PHE A 33 7.80 2.62 -2.80
N ALA A 34 9.12 2.60 -2.88
CA ALA A 34 9.91 3.75 -3.35
C ALA A 34 9.53 4.18 -4.78
N LEU A 35 9.28 3.21 -5.67
CA LEU A 35 8.81 3.49 -7.03
C LEU A 35 7.37 3.98 -7.06
N ALA A 36 6.50 3.32 -6.29
CA ALA A 36 5.06 3.56 -6.33
C ALA A 36 4.66 4.86 -5.62
N ALA A 37 5.32 5.24 -4.52
CA ALA A 37 5.05 6.46 -3.77
C ALA A 37 5.24 7.74 -4.60
N ARG A 38 6.07 7.66 -5.66
CA ARG A 38 6.29 8.77 -6.61
C ARG A 38 5.15 8.94 -7.61
N GLN A 39 4.17 8.04 -7.65
CA GLN A 39 3.06 8.09 -8.59
C GLN A 39 1.81 8.62 -7.88
N PRO A 40 1.23 9.77 -8.31
CA PRO A 40 0.07 10.36 -7.64
C PRO A 40 -1.16 9.44 -7.58
N LEU A 41 -1.31 8.53 -8.56
CA LEU A 41 -2.42 7.57 -8.61
C LEU A 41 -2.30 6.48 -7.52
N VAL A 42 -1.10 6.17 -7.03
CA VAL A 42 -0.91 5.15 -5.99
C VAL A 42 -1.20 5.75 -4.61
N LYS A 43 -2.13 5.12 -3.89
CA LYS A 43 -2.61 5.61 -2.58
C LYS A 43 -2.13 4.77 -1.41
N GLY A 44 -1.60 3.58 -1.65
CA GLY A 44 -1.14 2.69 -0.59
C GLY A 44 -0.69 1.33 -1.11
N PHE A 45 -0.74 0.35 -0.22
CA PHE A 45 -0.43 -1.04 -0.49
C PHE A 45 -1.47 -1.98 0.11
N ALA A 46 -1.53 -3.20 -0.39
CA ALA A 46 -2.27 -4.32 0.19
C ALA A 46 -1.31 -5.52 0.27
N VAL A 47 -0.89 -5.86 1.49
CA VAL A 47 0.07 -6.94 1.77
C VAL A 47 -0.58 -7.88 2.78
N GLY A 48 -0.59 -9.18 2.45
CA GLY A 48 -1.21 -10.22 3.28
C GLY A 48 -0.18 -11.23 3.77
N ARG A 49 0.17 -12.20 2.90
CA ARG A 49 1.02 -13.35 3.27
C ARG A 49 2.36 -12.96 3.93
N THR A 50 3.02 -11.90 3.45
CA THR A 50 4.25 -11.38 4.09
C THR A 50 4.06 -11.04 5.58
N ILE A 51 2.88 -10.58 5.98
CA ILE A 51 2.56 -10.23 7.37
C ILE A 51 2.22 -11.48 8.19
N PHE A 52 1.32 -12.33 7.70
CA PHE A 52 0.71 -13.37 8.55
C PHE A 52 1.17 -14.80 8.27
N ALA A 53 1.78 -15.13 7.14
CA ALA A 53 1.97 -16.52 6.72
C ALA A 53 2.82 -17.34 7.71
N ASP A 54 3.95 -16.78 8.15
CA ASP A 54 4.84 -17.45 9.12
C ASP A 54 4.21 -17.51 10.52
N ALA A 55 3.61 -16.40 10.96
CA ALA A 55 2.94 -16.32 12.25
C ALA A 55 1.78 -17.32 12.34
N ALA A 56 0.94 -17.38 11.31
CA ALA A 56 -0.15 -18.34 11.20
C ALA A 56 0.37 -19.78 11.22
N ARG A 57 1.46 -20.08 10.51
CA ARG A 57 2.06 -21.43 10.52
C ARG A 57 2.51 -21.83 11.91
N ALA A 58 3.27 -20.97 12.59
CA ALA A 58 3.77 -21.25 13.93
C ALA A 58 2.64 -21.37 14.96
N TRP A 59 1.62 -20.51 14.84
CA TRP A 59 0.44 -20.53 15.69
C TRP A 59 -0.36 -21.83 15.52
N MET A 60 -0.64 -22.24 14.28
CA MET A 60 -1.38 -23.47 13.99
C MET A 60 -0.66 -24.74 14.47
N THR A 61 0.67 -24.72 14.60
CA THR A 61 1.45 -25.85 15.14
C THR A 61 1.64 -25.78 16.66
N GLY A 62 1.06 -24.79 17.34
CA GLY A 62 1.24 -24.56 18.77
C GLY A 62 2.66 -24.08 19.15
N ALA A 63 3.45 -23.64 18.18
CA ALA A 63 4.81 -23.11 18.38
C ALA A 63 4.82 -21.61 18.70
N MET A 64 3.66 -20.95 18.64
CA MET A 64 3.47 -19.53 18.89
C MET A 64 2.14 -19.33 19.63
N SER A 65 2.14 -18.48 20.67
CA SER A 65 0.92 -18.13 21.39
C SER A 65 0.05 -17.16 20.58
N ASP A 66 -1.23 -17.03 20.93
CA ASP A 66 -2.12 -16.01 20.34
C ASP A 66 -1.54 -14.60 20.48
N GLN A 67 -0.98 -14.29 21.66
CA GLN A 67 -0.39 -12.99 21.97
C GLN A 67 0.84 -12.72 21.09
N ASP A 68 1.72 -13.71 20.94
CA ASP A 68 2.91 -13.59 20.10
C ASP A 68 2.55 -13.45 18.62
N ALA A 69 1.53 -14.18 18.15
CA ALA A 69 1.07 -14.09 16.77
C ALA A 69 0.51 -12.69 16.44
N VAL A 70 -0.33 -12.14 17.32
CA VAL A 70 -0.85 -10.77 17.17
C VAL A 70 0.28 -9.75 17.22
N ALA A 71 1.20 -9.87 18.19
CA ALA A 71 2.32 -8.94 18.33
C ALA A 71 3.23 -8.94 17.10
N GLU A 72 3.56 -10.12 16.56
CA GLU A 72 4.43 -10.25 15.39
C GLU A 72 3.75 -9.70 14.13
N MET A 73 2.47 -10.01 13.89
CA MET A 73 1.74 -9.45 12.75
C MET A 73 1.59 -7.93 12.85
N ALA A 74 1.32 -7.39 14.04
CA ALA A 74 1.24 -5.95 14.27
C ALA A 74 2.58 -5.26 14.03
N ARG A 75 3.68 -5.85 14.50
CA ARG A 75 5.05 -5.36 14.28
C ARG A 75 5.39 -5.29 12.80
N ARG A 76 5.12 -6.37 12.04
CA ARG A 76 5.34 -6.42 10.58
C ARG A 76 4.51 -5.37 9.85
N PHE A 77 3.21 -5.26 10.18
CA PHE A 77 2.34 -4.26 9.58
C PHE A 77 2.83 -2.83 9.85
N ALA A 78 3.18 -2.51 11.10
CA ALA A 78 3.72 -1.21 11.46
C ALA A 78 5.02 -0.87 10.72
N GLY A 79 5.92 -1.86 10.52
CA GLY A 79 7.13 -1.69 9.73
C GLY A 79 6.86 -1.33 8.27
N LEU A 80 5.86 -1.98 7.65
CA LEU A 80 5.43 -1.67 6.29
C LEU A 80 4.81 -0.27 6.19
N CYS A 81 3.99 0.13 7.17
CA CYS A 81 3.45 1.50 7.26
C CYS A 81 4.58 2.53 7.35
N ALA A 82 5.55 2.34 8.24
CA ALA A 82 6.68 3.25 8.39
C ALA A 82 7.50 3.36 7.08
N THR A 83 7.74 2.23 6.41
CA THR A 83 8.44 2.20 5.12
C THR A 83 7.67 2.96 4.03
N TRP A 84 6.35 2.77 3.96
CA TRP A 84 5.49 3.50 3.03
C TRP A 84 5.45 5.01 3.30
N ASP A 85 5.33 5.41 4.57
CA ASP A 85 5.29 6.82 4.95
C ASP A 85 6.61 7.52 4.63
N ALA A 86 7.75 6.88 4.89
CA ALA A 86 9.06 7.39 4.51
C ALA A 86 9.17 7.55 2.98
N ALA A 87 8.72 6.55 2.21
CA ALA A 87 8.71 6.63 0.75
C ALA A 87 7.81 7.77 0.22
N ARG A 88 6.67 8.02 0.87
CA ARG A 88 5.76 9.13 0.52
C ARG A 88 6.29 10.50 0.89
N GLN A 89 6.97 10.64 2.02
CA GLN A 89 7.56 11.92 2.44
C GLN A 89 8.72 12.34 1.51
N GLY A 90 9.47 11.38 0.99
CA GLY A 90 10.52 11.61 -0.01
C GLY A 90 10.00 11.83 -1.44
N ALA A 91 8.70 11.62 -1.70
CA ALA A 91 8.12 11.83 -3.01
C ALA A 91 7.76 13.32 -3.22
N PRO A 92 8.00 13.89 -4.42
CA PRO A 92 7.60 15.25 -4.71
C PRO A 92 6.08 15.37 -4.51
N SER A 93 5.67 16.37 -3.73
CA SER A 93 4.27 16.70 -3.47
C SER A 93 3.60 17.12 -4.79
N GLY A 94 3.08 16.16 -5.54
CA GLY A 94 2.14 16.43 -6.61
C GLY A 94 0.97 17.20 -6.02
N ALA A 95 0.70 18.38 -6.59
CA ALA A 95 -0.36 19.28 -6.16
C ALA A 95 -1.61 18.50 -5.78
N ARG A 96 -2.16 18.81 -4.60
CA ARG A 96 -3.52 18.41 -4.28
C ARG A 96 -4.40 19.19 -5.24
N ASP A 97 -4.71 18.62 -6.40
CA ASP A 97 -5.71 19.18 -7.31
C ASP A 97 -7.09 19.00 -6.66
N GLY A 98 -7.35 19.86 -5.69
CA GLY A 98 -8.66 20.20 -5.20
C GLY A 98 -9.35 21.09 -6.24
N ALA A 99 -9.72 20.51 -7.37
CA ALA A 99 -10.78 21.05 -8.20
C ALA A 99 -11.97 20.09 -8.06
N GLY A 100 -12.72 20.26 -6.97
CA GLY A 100 -14.08 19.74 -6.89
C GLY A 100 -14.85 20.32 -8.05
N ARG A 101 -15.09 19.51 -9.08
CA ARG A 101 -15.96 19.87 -10.20
C ARG A 101 -17.36 20.05 -9.60
N MET A 102 -17.71 21.31 -9.41
CA MET A 102 -19.06 21.79 -9.10
C MET A 102 -20.03 21.14 -10.08
N ILE A 103 -20.87 20.22 -9.58
CA ILE A 103 -22.02 19.70 -10.31
C ILE A 103 -23.07 20.82 -10.29
N PRO A 104 -23.50 21.38 -11.43
CA PRO A 104 -24.63 22.30 -11.45
C PRO A 104 -25.88 21.52 -11.02
N GLN A 105 -26.58 22.01 -10.01
CA GLN A 105 -27.95 21.61 -9.72
C GLN A 105 -28.84 22.55 -10.52
N GLU A 106 -29.38 22.10 -11.64
CA GLU A 106 -30.46 22.81 -12.34
C GLU A 106 -31.79 22.51 -11.63
N VAL A 107 -32.56 23.57 -11.39
CA VAL A 107 -33.94 23.62 -10.90
C VAL A 107 -34.93 23.50 -12.04
#